data_AF-A0A3C0FWD0-F1
#
_entry.id   AF-A0A3C0FWD0-F1
#
_cell.length_a   1.000
_cell.length_b   1.000
_cell.length_c   1.000
_cell.angle_alpha   90.00
_cell.angle_beta   90.00
_cell.angle_gamma   90.00
#
_symmetry.space_group_name_H-M   'P 1'
#
loop_
_entity.id
_entity.type
_entity.pdbx_description
1 polymer ?
#
loop_
_entity_poly.entity_id
_entity_poly.type
_entity_poly.pdbx_seq_one_letter_code
_entity_poly.pdbx_strand_id
1 'polypeptide(L)' 'MKDPITFADVLSARKTISDHVIHTPLRPSAALTDHIGSPVWLKCEQQQYTGSFKLRGAA' A
#
# COMPACT_ATOMS: atom_id res chain seq x y z
N MET A 1 -3.33 -13.60 24.16
CA MET A 1 -3.08 -12.50 23.20
C MET A 1 -2.39 -13.10 21.99
N LYS A 2 -2.71 -12.66 20.77
CA LYS A 2 -1.93 -13.07 19.59
C LYS A 2 -0.54 -12.44 19.66
N ASP A 3 0.45 -13.16 19.15
CA ASP A 3 1.81 -12.64 19.03
C ASP A 3 1.84 -11.37 18.16
N PRO A 4 2.78 -10.44 18.41
CA PRO A 4 2.96 -9.26 17.58
C PRO A 4 3.23 -9.62 16.12
N ILE A 5 2.65 -8.86 15.19
CA ILE A 5 2.97 -8.97 13.76
C ILE A 5 4.43 -8.58 13.54
N THR A 6 5.16 -9.44 12.84
CA THR A 6 6.55 -9.25 12.46
C THR A 6 6.68 -8.86 10.98
N PHE A 7 7.88 -8.46 10.58
CA PHE A 7 8.17 -8.23 9.17
C PHE A 7 8.05 -9.50 8.32
N ALA A 8 8.34 -10.68 8.91
CA ALA A 8 8.20 -11.96 8.22
C ALA A 8 6.75 -12.25 7.82
N ASP A 9 5.78 -11.84 8.65
CA ASP A 9 4.36 -11.96 8.35
C ASP A 9 3.96 -11.12 7.13
N VAL A 10 4.51 -9.91 7.00
CA VAL A 10 4.29 -9.03 5.84
C VAL A 10 4.88 -9.64 4.56
N LEU A 11 6.07 -10.23 4.64
CA LEU A 11 6.70 -10.91 3.51
C LEU A 11 5.93 -12.18 3.09
N SER A 12 5.37 -12.90 4.07
CA SER A 12 4.50 -14.04 3.82
C SER A 12 3.21 -13.59 3.13
N ALA A 13 2.53 -12.58 3.68
CA ALA A 13 1.32 -12.00 3.13
C ALA A 13 1.50 -11.52 1.68
N ARG A 14 2.65 -10.93 1.34
CA ARG A 14 2.98 -10.54 -0.04
C ARG A 14 2.82 -11.69 -1.04
N LYS A 15 3.23 -12.91 -0.65
CA LYS A 15 3.08 -14.10 -1.50
C LYS A 15 1.60 -14.51 -1.55
N THR A 16 0.95 -14.59 -0.39
CA THR A 16 -0.44 -15.00 -0.24
C THR A 16 -1.41 -14.18 -1.09
N ILE A 17 -1.29 -12.85 -1.08
CA ILE A 17 -2.27 -11.97 -1.74
C ILE A 17 -1.92 -11.66 -3.20
N SER A 18 -0.84 -12.21 -3.74
CA SER A 18 -0.26 -11.76 -5.02
C SER A 18 -1.21 -11.87 -6.22
N ASP A 19 -2.10 -12.87 -6.22
CA ASP A 19 -3.12 -13.06 -7.27
C ASP A 19 -4.42 -12.27 -7.02
N HIS A 20 -4.53 -11.62 -5.86
CA HIS A 20 -5.75 -10.93 -5.42
C HIS A 20 -5.61 -9.41 -5.38
N VAL A 21 -4.42 -8.87 -5.60
CA VAL A 21 -4.15 -7.42 -5.50
C VAL A 21 -3.32 -6.96 -6.67
N ILE A 22 -3.44 -5.68 -7.03
CA ILE A 22 -2.52 -5.04 -7.97
C ILE A 22 -1.42 -4.27 -7.24
N HIS A 23 -0.29 -4.11 -7.92
CA HIS A 23 0.73 -3.16 -7.51
C HIS A 23 0.31 -1.73 -7.90
N THR A 24 -0.40 -1.07 -6.99
CA THR A 24 -0.90 0.29 -7.20
C THR A 24 0.24 1.27 -7.52
N PRO A 25 0.00 2.31 -8.34
CA PRO A 25 1.02 3.29 -8.66
C PRO A 25 1.56 4.03 -7.44
N LEU A 26 2.84 4.40 -7.50
CA LEU A 26 3.46 5.39 -6.64
C LEU A 26 3.73 6.62 -7.52
N ARG A 27 3.01 7.72 -7.30
CA ARG A 27 3.08 8.91 -8.16
C ARG A 27 3.67 10.10 -7.41
N PRO A 28 4.59 10.86 -8.00
CA PRO A 28 5.02 12.12 -7.40
C PRO A 28 3.86 13.12 -7.41
N SER A 29 3.80 14.00 -6.41
CA SER A 29 2.85 15.10 -6.36
C SER A 29 3.60 16.42 -6.33
N ALA A 30 3.60 17.14 -7.47
CA ALA A 30 4.24 18.45 -7.57
C ALA A 30 3.62 19.45 -6.58
N ALA A 31 2.29 19.57 -6.56
CA ALA A 31 1.59 20.50 -5.68
C ALA A 31 1.89 20.28 -4.18
N LEU A 32 1.95 19.02 -3.73
CA LEU A 32 2.32 18.73 -2.33
C LEU A 32 3.81 18.91 -2.08
N THR A 33 4.66 18.61 -3.07
CA THR A 33 6.10 18.84 -2.98
C THR A 33 6.39 20.33 -2.80
N ASP A 34 5.75 21.19 -3.59
CA ASP A 34 5.88 22.64 -3.50
C ASP A 34 5.35 23.17 -2.17
N HIS A 35 4.24 22.63 -1.67
CA HIS A 35 3.64 23.04 -0.41
C HIS A 35 4.48 22.63 0.83
N ILE A 36 5.02 21.41 0.84
CA ILE A 36 5.78 20.85 1.97
C ILE A 36 7.27 21.28 1.91
N GLY A 37 7.77 21.63 0.72
CA GLY A 37 9.19 21.92 0.48
C GLY A 37 10.07 20.67 0.44
N SER A 38 9.50 19.50 0.14
CA SER A 38 10.23 18.23 0.03
C SER A 38 9.49 17.24 -0.88
N PRO A 39 10.17 16.30 -1.57
CA PRO A 39 9.51 15.38 -2.49
C PRO A 39 8.39 14.56 -1.84
N VAL A 40 7.15 14.72 -2.33
CA VAL A 40 5.99 13.96 -1.87
C VAL A 40 5.55 12.96 -2.92
N TRP A 41 5.32 11.72 -2.47
CA TRP A 41 4.83 10.62 -3.29
C TRP A 41 3.50 10.09 -2.74
N LEU A 42 2.60 9.78 -3.66
CA LEU A 42 1.27 9.25 -3.36
C LEU A 42 1.23 7.77 -3.71
N LYS A 43 1.05 6.91 -2.70
CA LYS A 43 0.73 5.50 -2.90
C LYS A 43 -0.77 5.36 -3.16
N CYS A 44 -1.13 5.14 -4.42
CA CYS A 44 -2.52 5.28 -4.87
C CYS A 44 -3.40 4.05 -4.55
N GLU A 45 -3.59 3.71 -3.27
CA GLU A 45 -4.44 2.57 -2.86
C GLU A 45 -5.93 2.74 -3.20
N GLN A 46 -6.39 3.96 -3.50
CA GLN A 46 -7.73 4.17 -4.07
C GLN A 46 -7.91 3.54 -5.45
N GLN A 47 -6.81 3.14 -6.12
CA GLN A 47 -6.85 2.41 -7.40
C GLN A 47 -6.72 0.89 -7.22
N GLN A 48 -6.61 0.38 -5.99
CA GLN A 48 -6.69 -1.06 -5.74
C GLN A 48 -8.08 -1.58 -6.12
N TYR A 49 -8.21 -2.89 -6.35
CA TYR A 49 -9.52 -3.52 -6.37
C TYR A 49 -10.33 -3.15 -5.11
N THR A 50 -11.64 -2.98 -5.29
CA THR A 50 -12.57 -2.46 -4.27
C THR A 50 -12.27 -1.02 -3.79
N GLY A 51 -11.40 -0.28 -4.47
CA GLY A 51 -11.19 1.18 -4.27
C GLY A 51 -10.47 1.57 -2.99
N SER A 52 -9.82 0.64 -2.28
CA SER A 52 -9.01 0.95 -1.09
C SER A 52 -8.01 -0.15 -0.76
N PHE A 53 -7.11 0.11 0.19
CA PHE A 53 -6.09 -0.85 0.62
C PHE A 53 -6.63 -2.11 1.31
N LYS A 54 -7.91 -2.11 1.73
CA LYS A 54 -8.45 -3.11 2.66
C LYS A 54 -8.45 -4.54 2.10
N LEU A 55 -8.53 -4.70 0.78
CA LEU A 55 -8.47 -6.02 0.16
C LEU A 55 -7.19 -6.78 0.54
N ARG A 56 -6.08 -6.06 0.77
CA ARG A 56 -4.80 -6.67 1.16
C ARG A 56 -4.84 -7.44 2.48
N GLY A 57 -5.73 -7.06 3.39
CA GLY A 57 -5.90 -7.74 4.68
C GLY A 57 -7.08 -8.70 4.73
N ALA A 58 -7.95 -8.67 3.71
CA ALA A 58 -9.13 -9.51 3.62
C ALA A 58 -8.90 -10.78 2.78
N ALA A 59 -7.97 -10.72 1.82
CA ALA A 59 -7.58 -11.82 0.94
C ALA A 59 -6.64 -12.82 1.63
#